data_AF-A0A382WZS6-F1
#
_entry.id   AF-A0A382WZS6-F1
#
_cell.length_a   1.000
_cell.length_b   1.000
_cell.length_c   1.000
_cell.angle_alpha   90.00
_cell.angle_beta   90.00
_cell.angle_gamma   90.00
#
_symmetry.space_group_name_H-M   'P 1'
#
loop_
_entity.id
_entity.type
_entity.pdbx_description
1 polymer ?
#
loop_
_entity_poly.entity_id
_entity_poly.type
_entity_poly.pdbx_seq_one_letter_code
_entity_poly.pdbx_strand_id
1 'polypeptide(L)'
;DSNEDGHVCSIKVAWSSLDNRWYISSDAGVDEDPDEDEYYHEAIHRSFVIGFGKVGFVLLIGIFLPLFLASGLIRQEIENDTMHYLVGKPIHRAEVLIYRLLGFMAIGVPYIGILVLFTAIVVGLSAPGDSFFRLGDIGIWLGVMLAAWLMLLVYGTLFMLFGMIHRLGAIAAIAFGVWEFVLAMICMADPSLLIARLSVVFWGMTIVDACAMMVYPDTPVMLAQGRSIKSNSDWSTETGVLFSPEHMPGTGALSSFWNETALGSLGPFMTLLV
;
A
#
# COMPACT_ATOMS: atom_id res chain seq x y z
N ASP A 1 2.71 -34.81 -20.15
CA ASP A 1 3.04 -33.80 -21.14
C ASP A 1 1.90 -33.58 -22.12
N SER A 2 0.86 -32.89 -21.65
CA SER A 2 -0.24 -32.33 -22.46
C SER A 2 0.04 -30.86 -22.83
N ASN A 3 1.02 -30.22 -22.18
CA ASN A 3 1.42 -28.82 -22.37
C ASN A 3 2.64 -28.64 -23.32
N GLU A 4 3.23 -29.73 -23.80
CA GLU A 4 4.34 -29.85 -24.75
C GLU A 4 5.60 -29.05 -24.33
N ASP A 5 5.89 -28.97 -23.02
CA ASP A 5 7.05 -28.25 -22.50
C ASP A 5 8.28 -29.14 -22.25
N GLY A 6 8.15 -30.46 -22.42
CA GLY A 6 9.23 -31.43 -22.22
C GLY A 6 9.57 -31.71 -20.77
N HIS A 7 8.80 -31.15 -19.83
CA HIS A 7 8.89 -31.40 -18.40
C HIS A 7 7.62 -32.15 -17.94
N VAL A 8 7.78 -33.04 -16.96
CA VAL A 8 6.67 -33.86 -16.46
C VAL A 8 6.12 -33.19 -15.20
N CYS A 9 4.79 -32.97 -15.16
CA CYS A 9 4.10 -32.30 -14.04
C CYS A 9 4.58 -30.84 -13.86
N SER A 10 4.37 -30.01 -14.87
CA SER A 10 4.76 -28.60 -14.87
C SER A 10 3.67 -27.73 -15.48
N ILE A 11 3.49 -26.54 -14.91
CA ILE A 11 2.58 -25.55 -15.47
C ILE A 11 3.29 -24.61 -16.42
N LYS A 12 2.78 -24.50 -17.64
CA LYS A 12 3.26 -23.52 -18.62
C LYS A 12 2.48 -22.23 -18.49
N VAL A 13 3.15 -21.19 -18.00
CA VAL A 13 2.58 -19.85 -17.86
C VAL A 13 3.05 -18.98 -19.03
N ALA A 14 2.11 -18.60 -19.90
CA ALA A 14 2.39 -17.79 -21.09
C ALA A 14 1.66 -16.44 -20.99
N TRP A 15 2.38 -15.36 -21.28
CA TRP A 15 1.79 -14.03 -21.39
C TRP A 15 1.14 -13.86 -22.77
N SER A 16 -0.16 -13.55 -22.81
CA SER A 16 -0.82 -13.13 -24.05
C SER A 16 -0.88 -11.62 -24.14
N SER A 17 -0.18 -11.06 -25.14
CA SER A 17 -0.21 -9.62 -25.43
C SER A 17 -1.55 -9.13 -25.97
N LEU A 18 -2.46 -10.03 -26.38
CA LEU A 18 -3.80 -9.66 -26.87
C LEU A 18 -4.81 -9.45 -25.74
N ASP A 19 -4.76 -10.27 -24.70
CA ASP A 19 -5.73 -10.25 -23.59
C ASP A 19 -5.21 -9.56 -22.33
N ASN A 20 -3.94 -9.13 -22.34
CA ASN A 20 -3.22 -8.56 -21.18
C ASN A 20 -3.38 -9.43 -19.92
N ARG A 21 -3.36 -10.75 -20.11
CA ARG A 21 -3.60 -11.76 -19.08
C ARG A 21 -2.63 -12.92 -19.24
N TRP A 22 -2.31 -13.53 -18.11
CA TRP A 22 -1.55 -14.77 -18.04
C TRP A 22 -2.46 -15.94 -18.40
N TYR A 23 -2.02 -16.74 -19.36
CA TYR A 23 -2.63 -18.03 -19.70
C TYR A 23 -1.83 -19.15 -19.06
N ILE A 24 -2.54 -20.12 -18.53
CA ILE A 24 -1.96 -21.26 -17.83
C ILE A 24 -2.40 -22.50 -18.59
N SER A 25 -1.41 -23.27 -19.03
CA SER A 25 -1.60 -24.59 -19.63
C SER A 25 -1.00 -25.61 -18.70
N SER A 26 -1.85 -26.47 -18.16
CA SER A 26 -1.50 -27.55 -17.23
C SER A 26 -1.68 -28.92 -17.89
N ASP A 27 -0.91 -29.92 -17.45
CA ASP A 27 -1.11 -31.29 -17.92
C ASP A 27 -2.45 -31.87 -17.44
N ALA A 28 -2.99 -32.81 -18.22
CA ALA A 28 -4.19 -33.53 -17.85
C ALA A 28 -3.84 -34.70 -16.91
N GLY A 29 -4.56 -34.80 -15.77
CA GLY A 29 -4.51 -35.97 -14.88
C GLY A 29 -3.33 -36.05 -13.90
N VAL A 30 -2.59 -34.95 -13.73
CA VAL A 30 -1.52 -34.81 -12.73
C VAL A 30 -1.78 -33.60 -11.84
N ASP A 31 -1.32 -33.69 -10.59
CA ASP A 31 -1.28 -32.61 -9.63
C ASP A 31 -0.01 -31.78 -9.89
N GLU A 32 -0.19 -30.54 -10.35
CA GLU A 32 0.89 -29.61 -10.70
C GLU A 32 0.90 -28.39 -9.78
N ASP A 33 0.12 -28.45 -8.70
CA ASP A 33 0.03 -27.36 -7.75
C ASP A 33 1.38 -27.27 -6.99
N PRO A 34 1.96 -26.07 -6.83
CA PRO A 34 3.07 -25.87 -5.90
C PRO A 34 2.65 -26.31 -4.49
N ASP A 35 3.63 -26.66 -3.66
CA ASP A 35 3.39 -27.04 -2.25
C ASP A 35 2.48 -25.98 -1.59
N GLU A 36 1.27 -26.40 -1.20
CA GLU A 36 0.23 -25.52 -0.70
C GLU A 36 0.69 -24.77 0.55
N ASP A 37 1.46 -25.41 1.43
CA ASP A 37 1.96 -24.82 2.67
C ASP A 37 3.02 -23.74 2.37
N GLU A 38 3.94 -24.02 1.45
CA GLU A 38 4.96 -23.05 1.03
C GLU A 38 4.33 -21.85 0.32
N TYR A 39 3.39 -22.10 -0.60
CA TYR A 39 2.63 -21.07 -1.29
C TYR A 39 1.86 -20.19 -0.30
N TYR A 40 1.15 -20.82 0.65
CA TYR A 40 0.34 -20.13 1.64
C TYR A 40 1.18 -19.16 2.48
N HIS A 41 2.33 -19.62 2.97
CA HIS A 41 3.22 -18.80 3.78
C HIS A 41 3.81 -17.63 2.99
N GLU A 42 4.28 -17.86 1.76
CA GLU A 42 4.82 -16.79 0.90
C GLU A 42 3.73 -15.78 0.47
N ALA A 43 2.55 -16.25 0.06
CA ALA A 43 1.43 -15.41 -0.34
C ALA A 43 0.94 -14.53 0.82
N ILE A 44 0.81 -15.09 2.01
CA ILE A 44 0.44 -14.32 3.21
C ILE A 44 1.52 -13.31 3.56
N HIS A 45 2.79 -13.71 3.56
CA HIS A 45 3.89 -12.79 3.90
C HIS A 45 3.93 -11.58 2.95
N ARG A 46 3.86 -11.81 1.64
CA ARG A 46 3.81 -10.72 0.65
C ARG A 46 2.57 -9.84 0.82
N SER A 47 1.40 -10.46 1.03
CA SER A 47 0.15 -9.73 1.26
C SER A 47 0.22 -8.87 2.53
N PHE A 48 0.87 -9.37 3.59
CA PHE A 48 1.07 -8.65 4.83
C PHE A 48 2.00 -7.45 4.64
N VAL A 49 3.16 -7.63 4.00
CA VAL A 49 4.12 -6.54 3.76
C VAL A 49 3.46 -5.40 2.96
N ILE A 50 2.77 -5.72 1.87
CA ILE A 50 2.12 -4.72 1.01
C ILE A 50 0.91 -4.10 1.73
N GLY A 51 0.04 -4.93 2.31
CA GLY A 51 -1.17 -4.48 2.99
C GLY A 51 -0.87 -3.63 4.22
N PHE A 52 0.09 -4.04 5.05
CA PHE A 52 0.51 -3.29 6.22
C PHE A 52 1.22 -1.98 5.85
N GLY A 53 2.02 -1.97 4.78
CA GLY A 53 2.62 -0.76 4.23
C GLY A 53 1.56 0.26 3.80
N LYS A 54 0.56 -0.17 3.03
CA LYS A 54 -0.52 0.71 2.54
C LYS A 54 -1.48 1.17 3.65
N VAL A 55 -2.04 0.23 4.40
CA VAL A 55 -3.09 0.54 5.38
C VAL A 55 -2.48 1.11 6.67
N GLY A 56 -1.40 0.50 7.17
CA GLY A 56 -0.77 0.90 8.42
C GLY A 56 0.00 2.21 8.29
N PHE A 57 0.96 2.27 7.36
CA PHE A 57 1.84 3.42 7.26
C PHE A 57 1.27 4.56 6.43
N VAL A 58 0.79 4.28 5.22
CA VAL A 58 0.31 5.35 4.32
C VAL A 58 -1.04 5.90 4.79
N LEU A 59 -2.02 5.04 5.07
CA LEU A 59 -3.36 5.47 5.46
C LEU A 59 -3.44 5.87 6.94
N LEU A 60 -3.11 4.98 7.88
CA LEU A 60 -3.29 5.29 9.30
C LEU A 60 -2.25 6.30 9.80
N ILE A 61 -0.96 5.96 9.75
CA ILE A 61 0.08 6.85 10.28
C ILE A 61 0.20 8.12 9.43
N GLY A 62 0.17 8.00 8.10
CA GLY A 62 0.32 9.11 7.17
C GLY A 62 -0.74 10.20 7.32
N ILE A 63 -1.99 9.86 7.66
CA ILE A 63 -3.08 10.83 7.84
C ILE A 63 -3.22 11.26 9.30
N PHE A 64 -3.34 10.30 10.23
CA PHE A 64 -3.70 10.60 11.61
C PHE A 64 -2.57 11.29 12.38
N LEU A 65 -1.31 10.93 12.13
CA LEU A 65 -0.18 11.55 12.82
C LEU A 65 -0.11 13.07 12.54
N PRO A 66 -0.06 13.54 11.27
CA PRO A 66 -0.12 14.96 10.97
C PRO A 66 -1.40 15.63 11.47
N LEU A 67 -2.56 14.95 11.41
CA LEU A 67 -3.82 15.51 11.91
C LEU A 67 -3.74 15.84 13.40
N PHE A 68 -3.27 14.92 14.24
CA PHE A 68 -3.18 15.13 15.69
C PHE A 68 -2.07 16.12 16.08
N LEU A 69 -0.90 16.04 15.43
CA LEU A 69 0.22 16.93 15.76
C LEU A 69 -0.03 18.37 15.28
N ALA A 70 -0.58 18.56 14.07
CA ALA A 70 -0.87 19.89 13.54
C ALA A 70 -2.05 20.55 14.28
N SER A 71 -3.12 19.80 14.61
CA SER A 71 -4.24 20.33 15.38
C SER A 71 -3.85 20.71 16.81
N GLY A 72 -2.95 19.96 17.45
CA GLY A 72 -2.42 20.28 18.78
C GLY A 72 -1.64 21.60 18.83
N LEU A 73 -0.80 21.88 17.83
CA LEU A 73 0.02 23.11 17.78
C LEU A 73 -0.81 24.38 17.51
N ILE A 74 -1.92 24.25 16.79
CA ILE A 74 -2.73 25.40 16.35
C ILE A 74 -3.75 25.77 17.44
N ARG A 75 -4.30 24.78 18.15
CA ARG A 75 -5.29 25.02 19.22
C ARG A 75 -4.76 25.91 20.32
N GLN A 76 -3.51 25.71 20.75
CA GLN A 76 -2.90 26.49 21.83
C GLN A 76 -2.62 27.96 21.43
N GLU A 77 -2.59 28.28 20.14
CA GLU A 77 -2.30 29.64 19.66
C GLU A 77 -3.60 30.43 19.41
N ILE A 78 -4.67 29.74 18.98
CA ILE A 78 -6.02 30.31 18.87
C ILE A 78 -6.64 30.54 20.26
N GLU A 79 -6.44 29.62 21.21
CA GLU A 79 -6.98 29.75 22.58
C GLU A 79 -6.25 30.82 23.41
N ASN A 80 -4.98 31.13 23.13
CA ASN A 80 -4.19 32.04 23.95
C ASN A 80 -4.18 33.51 23.47
N ASP A 81 -4.80 33.84 22.33
CA ASP A 81 -4.80 35.21 21.76
C ASP A 81 -3.38 35.83 21.64
N THR A 82 -2.31 35.01 21.64
CA THR A 82 -0.93 35.49 21.62
C THR A 82 -0.47 35.94 20.23
N MET A 83 -1.30 35.74 19.21
CA MET A 83 -1.01 36.15 17.84
C MET A 83 -0.80 37.66 17.71
N HIS A 84 -1.48 38.48 18.52
CA HIS A 84 -1.31 39.95 18.49
C HIS A 84 0.07 40.39 18.99
N TYR A 85 0.69 39.62 19.89
CA TYR A 85 2.01 39.93 20.44
C TYR A 85 3.16 39.54 19.51
N LEU A 86 2.96 38.52 18.66
CA LEU A 86 3.92 38.12 17.62
C LEU A 86 3.84 38.97 16.35
N VAL A 87 2.73 39.66 16.11
CA VAL A 87 2.54 40.63 15.01
C VAL A 87 3.30 41.94 15.23
N GLY A 88 3.69 42.25 16.47
CA GLY A 88 4.38 43.50 16.81
C GLY A 88 5.86 43.57 16.37
N LYS A 89 6.48 42.43 16.02
CA LYS A 89 7.84 42.39 15.44
C LYS A 89 7.73 42.21 13.92
N PRO A 90 8.56 42.87 13.10
CA PRO A 90 8.57 42.68 11.66
C PRO A 90 9.26 41.35 11.32
N ILE A 91 8.63 40.24 11.67
CA ILE A 91 8.97 38.90 11.22
C ILE A 91 7.95 38.55 10.13
N HIS A 92 8.43 38.03 9.00
CA HIS A 92 7.57 37.68 7.89
C HIS A 92 6.69 36.48 8.27
N ARG A 93 5.37 36.57 8.07
CA ARG A 93 4.40 35.53 8.52
C ARG A 93 4.72 34.12 8.01
N ALA A 94 5.33 34.01 6.83
CA ALA A 94 5.75 32.74 6.24
C ALA A 94 6.94 32.09 6.99
N GLU A 95 7.82 32.88 7.60
CA GLU A 95 9.01 32.39 8.30
C GLU A 95 8.62 31.60 9.56
N VAL A 96 7.65 32.12 10.31
CA VAL A 96 7.07 31.43 11.49
C VAL A 96 6.40 30.12 11.10
N LEU A 97 5.66 30.10 9.99
CA LEU A 97 5.00 28.88 9.50
C LEU A 97 6.02 27.81 9.06
N ILE A 98 7.11 28.22 8.41
CA ILE A 98 8.18 27.30 8.00
C ILE A 98 8.89 26.72 9.23
N TYR A 99 9.20 27.52 10.26
CA TYR A 99 9.80 26.99 11.48
C TYR A 99 8.91 25.99 12.19
N ARG A 100 7.59 26.19 12.17
CA ARG A 100 6.63 25.25 12.71
C ARG A 100 6.55 23.95 11.91
N LEU A 101 6.52 24.03 10.58
CA LEU A 101 6.58 22.87 9.70
C LEU A 101 7.87 22.08 9.90
N LEU A 102 9.02 22.77 10.01
CA LEU A 102 10.31 22.14 10.27
C LEU A 102 10.33 21.44 11.64
N GLY A 103 9.79 22.06 12.69
CA GLY A 103 9.66 21.41 14.00
C GLY A 103 8.79 20.15 13.95
N PHE A 104 7.67 20.21 13.21
CA PHE A 104 6.82 19.05 12.97
C PHE A 104 7.55 17.93 12.21
N MET A 105 8.24 18.28 11.12
CA MET A 105 9.01 17.33 10.32
C MET A 105 10.17 16.72 11.10
N ALA A 106 10.87 17.51 11.92
CA ALA A 106 12.00 17.07 12.73
C ALA A 106 11.62 15.99 13.74
N ILE A 107 10.36 15.94 14.19
CA ILE A 107 9.86 14.89 15.10
C ILE A 107 9.20 13.76 14.29
N GLY A 108 8.36 14.09 13.30
CA GLY A 108 7.57 13.11 12.56
C GLY A 108 8.42 12.19 11.67
N VAL A 109 9.44 12.74 10.98
CA VAL A 109 10.33 11.96 10.11
C VAL A 109 11.08 10.86 10.87
N PRO A 110 11.80 11.14 11.97
CA PRO A 110 12.48 10.08 12.71
C PRO A 110 11.50 9.14 13.40
N TYR A 111 10.34 9.62 13.87
CA TYR A 111 9.32 8.76 14.45
C TYR A 111 8.82 7.70 13.46
N ILE A 112 8.44 8.11 12.25
CA ILE A 112 8.04 7.19 11.18
C ILE A 112 9.20 6.28 10.78
N GLY A 113 10.41 6.83 10.61
CA GLY A 113 11.59 6.07 10.23
C GLY A 113 11.91 4.95 11.21
N ILE A 114 11.87 5.22 12.51
CA ILE A 114 12.10 4.22 13.57
C ILE A 114 11.02 3.14 13.53
N LEU A 115 9.74 3.51 13.37
CA LEU A 115 8.65 2.56 13.29
C LEU A 115 8.78 1.63 12.09
N VAL A 116 9.06 2.18 10.90
CA VAL A 116 9.23 1.39 9.68
C VAL A 116 10.42 0.45 9.79
N LEU A 117 11.56 0.92 10.32
CA LEU A 117 12.73 0.07 10.52
C LEU A 117 12.46 -1.04 11.55
N PHE A 118 11.76 -0.73 12.63
CA PHE A 118 11.38 -1.73 13.62
C PHE A 118 10.48 -2.81 13.02
N THR A 119 9.46 -2.41 12.25
CA THR A 119 8.58 -3.37 11.57
C THR A 119 9.33 -4.17 10.51
N ALA A 120 10.23 -3.54 9.75
CA ALA A 120 11.06 -4.24 8.77
C ALA A 120 11.94 -5.32 9.40
N ILE A 121 12.49 -5.07 10.59
CA ILE A 121 13.28 -6.06 11.34
C ILE A 121 12.40 -7.21 11.79
N VAL A 122 11.25 -6.93 12.43
CA VAL A 122 10.35 -7.97 12.94
C VAL A 122 9.83 -8.87 11.81
N VAL A 123 9.42 -8.25 10.69
CA VAL A 123 8.85 -8.96 9.55
C VAL A 123 9.93 -9.69 8.76
N GLY A 124 11.12 -9.10 8.60
CA GLY A 124 12.24 -9.77 7.93
C GLY A 124 12.78 -10.98 8.69
N LEU A 125 12.62 -11.04 10.01
CA LEU A 125 12.92 -12.22 10.84
C LEU A 125 11.80 -13.28 10.80
N SER A 126 10.56 -12.86 10.51
CA SER A 126 9.39 -13.75 10.43
C SER A 126 9.11 -14.21 9.00
N ALA A 127 9.98 -13.86 8.05
CA ALA A 127 9.79 -14.13 6.63
C ALA A 127 9.97 -15.63 6.33
N PRO A 128 9.11 -16.21 5.47
CA PRO A 128 9.28 -17.57 4.99
C PRO A 128 10.52 -17.68 4.09
N GLY A 129 11.29 -18.75 4.29
CA GLY A 129 12.45 -19.13 3.48
C GLY A 129 13.58 -19.80 4.26
N ASP A 130 14.56 -20.33 3.53
CA ASP A 130 15.73 -21.03 4.12
C ASP A 130 16.74 -20.08 4.79
N SER A 131 16.63 -18.76 4.54
CA SER A 131 17.53 -17.75 5.06
C SER A 131 17.05 -17.16 6.38
N PHE A 132 17.97 -16.90 7.31
CA PHE A 132 17.66 -16.29 8.62
C PHE A 132 17.07 -14.87 8.54
N PHE A 133 17.31 -14.13 7.44
CA PHE A 133 16.74 -12.80 7.23
C PHE A 133 16.54 -12.52 5.74
N ARG A 134 15.33 -12.12 5.36
CA ARG A 134 14.98 -11.81 3.96
C ARG A 134 15.31 -10.36 3.61
N LEU A 135 16.50 -10.15 3.06
CA LEU A 135 16.97 -8.81 2.65
C LEU A 135 16.18 -8.21 1.48
N GLY A 136 15.49 -9.02 0.68
CA GLY A 136 14.67 -8.55 -0.44
C GLY A 136 13.57 -7.58 0.00
N ASP A 137 12.96 -7.84 1.14
CA ASP A 137 11.79 -7.09 1.62
C ASP A 137 12.15 -5.66 2.06
N ILE A 138 13.44 -5.39 2.35
CA ILE A 138 13.94 -4.06 2.71
C ILE A 138 13.59 -3.03 1.63
N GLY A 139 13.59 -3.42 0.35
CA GLY A 139 13.25 -2.53 -0.76
C GLY A 139 11.83 -1.94 -0.64
N ILE A 140 10.86 -2.77 -0.20
CA ILE A 140 9.47 -2.32 -0.01
C ILE A 140 9.39 -1.42 1.22
N TRP A 141 10.05 -1.79 2.32
CA TRP A 141 10.04 -0.98 3.54
C TRP A 141 10.67 0.40 3.32
N LEU A 142 11.71 0.52 2.50
CA LEU A 142 12.27 1.81 2.10
C LEU A 142 11.27 2.62 1.26
N GLY A 143 10.52 1.97 0.36
CA GLY A 143 9.43 2.60 -0.39
C GLY A 143 8.31 3.11 0.50
N VAL A 144 7.88 2.30 1.47
CA VAL A 144 6.88 2.67 2.49
C VAL A 144 7.37 3.85 3.34
N MET A 145 8.64 3.85 3.73
CA MET A 145 9.25 4.95 4.49
C MET A 145 9.22 6.26 3.68
N LEU A 146 9.63 6.20 2.40
CA LEU A 146 9.60 7.36 1.51
C LEU A 146 8.18 7.87 1.29
N ALA A 147 7.23 6.98 1.00
CA ALA A 147 5.82 7.33 0.85
C ALA A 147 5.31 8.03 2.12
N ALA A 148 5.52 7.44 3.30
CA ALA A 148 5.05 7.99 4.56
C ALA A 148 5.66 9.36 4.88
N TRP A 149 6.93 9.62 4.54
CA TRP A 149 7.53 10.95 4.70
C TRP A 149 6.95 12.00 3.76
N LEU A 150 6.65 11.64 2.51
CA LEU A 150 5.98 12.54 1.58
C LEU A 150 4.54 12.84 2.03
N MET A 151 3.81 11.81 2.48
CA MET A 151 2.46 11.97 3.06
C MET A 151 2.49 12.90 4.28
N LEU A 152 3.47 12.72 5.16
CA LEU A 152 3.68 13.57 6.34
C LEU A 152 3.89 15.03 5.94
N LEU A 153 4.69 15.30 4.90
CA LEU A 153 4.93 16.65 4.40
C LEU A 153 3.63 17.27 3.85
N VAL A 154 2.96 16.58 2.94
CA VAL A 154 1.76 17.10 2.27
C VAL A 154 0.63 17.32 3.28
N TYR A 155 0.31 16.34 4.12
CA TYR A 155 -0.75 16.51 5.12
C TYR A 155 -0.35 17.48 6.24
N GLY A 156 0.92 17.49 6.65
CA GLY A 156 1.42 18.47 7.59
C GLY A 156 1.17 19.90 7.09
N THR A 157 1.51 20.18 5.83
CA THR A 157 1.28 21.50 5.22
C THR A 157 -0.22 21.81 5.05
N LEU A 158 -1.03 20.85 4.59
CA LEU A 158 -2.48 21.05 4.42
C LEU A 158 -3.19 21.33 5.74
N PHE A 159 -2.92 20.56 6.80
CA PHE A 159 -3.57 20.78 8.09
C PHE A 159 -3.09 22.04 8.78
N MET A 160 -1.83 22.44 8.61
CA MET A 160 -1.36 23.74 9.06
C MET A 160 -2.04 24.89 8.32
N LEU A 161 -2.26 24.74 7.01
CA LEU A 161 -3.00 25.73 6.21
C LEU A 161 -4.45 25.86 6.70
N PHE A 162 -5.17 24.76 6.90
CA PHE A 162 -6.53 24.79 7.41
C PHE A 162 -6.61 25.41 8.80
N GLY A 163 -5.63 25.13 9.67
CA GLY A 163 -5.60 25.69 11.01
C GLY A 163 -5.36 27.21 11.05
N MET A 164 -4.81 27.82 9.99
CA MET A 164 -4.74 29.29 9.88
C MET A 164 -6.08 29.93 9.49
N ILE A 165 -6.94 29.18 8.78
CA ILE A 165 -8.19 29.69 8.20
C ILE A 165 -9.29 29.64 9.28
N HIS A 166 -9.26 30.64 10.17
CA HIS A 166 -10.36 31.01 11.08
C HIS A 166 -10.76 29.96 12.14
N ARG A 167 -11.71 30.32 13.02
CA ARG A 167 -12.24 29.50 14.13
C ARG A 167 -12.82 28.13 13.71
N LEU A 168 -13.09 27.93 12.42
CA LEU A 168 -13.63 26.69 11.84
C LEU A 168 -12.55 25.80 11.19
N GLY A 169 -11.28 26.24 11.17
CA GLY A 169 -10.19 25.52 10.53
C GLY A 169 -10.00 24.08 11.02
N ALA A 170 -10.21 23.85 12.32
CA ALA A 170 -10.16 22.50 12.90
C ALA A 170 -11.27 21.58 12.36
N ILE A 171 -12.48 22.10 12.14
CA ILE A 171 -13.60 21.34 11.59
C ILE A 171 -13.34 21.01 10.11
N ALA A 172 -12.78 21.96 9.36
CA ALA A 172 -12.37 21.73 7.97
C ALA A 172 -11.26 20.66 7.85
N ALA A 173 -10.27 20.67 8.76
CA ALA A 173 -9.21 19.65 8.78
C ALA A 173 -9.77 18.24 9.06
N ILE A 174 -10.73 18.12 9.98
CA ILE A 174 -11.40 16.85 10.28
C ILE A 174 -12.23 16.38 9.08
N ALA A 175 -13.02 17.27 8.47
CA ALA A 175 -13.81 16.94 7.29
C ALA A 175 -12.93 16.47 6.12
N PHE A 176 -11.79 17.13 5.91
CA PHE A 176 -10.81 16.73 4.90
C PHE A 176 -10.15 15.39 5.24
N GLY A 177 -9.81 15.13 6.51
CA GLY A 177 -9.29 13.83 6.94
C GLY A 177 -10.27 12.69 6.69
N VAL A 178 -11.58 12.90 6.96
CA VAL A 178 -12.63 11.92 6.65
C VAL A 178 -12.76 11.74 5.13
N TRP A 179 -12.71 12.81 4.35
CA TRP A 179 -12.74 12.75 2.90
C TRP A 179 -11.59 11.90 2.34
N GLU A 180 -10.37 12.14 2.79
CA GLU A 180 -9.19 11.36 2.39
C GLU A 180 -9.31 9.89 2.83
N PHE A 181 -9.87 9.61 4.01
CA PHE A 181 -10.12 8.23 4.45
C PHE A 181 -11.11 7.49 3.53
N VAL A 182 -12.20 8.15 3.10
CA VAL A 182 -13.16 7.56 2.17
C VAL A 182 -12.52 7.29 0.81
N LEU A 183 -11.74 8.24 0.27
CA LEU A 183 -11.03 8.05 -0.99
C LEU A 183 -9.96 6.96 -0.91
N ALA A 184 -9.30 6.81 0.25
CA ALA A 184 -8.35 5.74 0.47
C ALA A 184 -9.00 4.35 0.42
N MET A 185 -10.19 4.19 1.03
CA MET A 185 -10.96 2.94 0.95
C MET A 185 -11.40 2.64 -0.48
N ILE A 186 -11.79 3.66 -1.24
CA ILE A 186 -12.14 3.51 -2.66
C ILE A 186 -10.90 3.12 -3.48
N CYS A 187 -9.74 3.72 -3.23
CA CYS A 187 -8.48 3.41 -3.90
C CYS A 187 -8.03 1.96 -3.67
N MET A 188 -8.31 1.41 -2.48
CA MET A 188 -8.03 0.00 -2.19
C MET A 188 -8.96 -0.95 -2.97
N ALA A 189 -10.21 -0.56 -3.18
CA ALA A 189 -11.17 -1.37 -3.92
C ALA A 189 -10.93 -1.30 -5.44
N ASP A 190 -10.69 -0.11 -5.97
CA ASP A 190 -10.40 0.10 -7.38
C ASP A 190 -9.49 1.33 -7.59
N PRO A 191 -8.19 1.11 -7.89
CA PRO A 191 -7.24 2.19 -8.10
C PRO A 191 -7.41 2.89 -9.47
N SER A 192 -8.25 2.38 -10.37
CA SER A 192 -8.43 2.95 -11.71
C SER A 192 -9.33 4.21 -11.72
N LEU A 193 -10.09 4.42 -10.64
CA LEU A 193 -11.06 5.51 -10.55
C LEU A 193 -10.39 6.89 -10.54
N LEU A 194 -10.81 7.76 -11.45
CA LEU A 194 -10.27 9.13 -11.56
C LEU A 194 -10.42 9.96 -10.28
N ILE A 195 -11.50 9.73 -9.51
CA ILE A 195 -11.73 10.42 -8.24
C ILE A 195 -10.67 10.05 -7.19
N ALA A 196 -10.14 8.82 -7.23
CA ALA A 196 -9.08 8.39 -6.32
C ALA A 196 -7.79 9.16 -6.57
N ARG A 197 -7.49 9.52 -7.82
CA ARG A 197 -6.27 10.27 -8.20
C ARG A 197 -6.18 11.68 -7.64
N LEU A 198 -7.31 12.24 -7.18
CA LEU A 198 -7.36 13.54 -6.51
C LEU A 198 -6.94 13.45 -5.03
N SER A 199 -6.91 12.25 -4.44
CA SER A 199 -6.46 12.04 -3.06
C SER A 199 -4.95 12.01 -2.97
N VAL A 200 -4.40 12.54 -1.89
CA VAL A 200 -2.98 12.41 -1.59
C VAL A 200 -2.65 10.96 -1.22
N VAL A 201 -3.59 10.25 -0.56
CA VAL A 201 -3.39 8.83 -0.18
C VAL A 201 -3.16 7.94 -1.39
N PHE A 202 -3.87 8.20 -2.49
CA PHE A 202 -3.68 7.47 -3.74
C PHE A 202 -2.22 7.52 -4.18
N TRP A 203 -1.60 8.70 -4.18
CA TRP A 203 -0.20 8.85 -4.55
C TRP A 203 0.74 8.11 -3.59
N GLY A 204 0.48 8.17 -2.29
CA GLY A 204 1.21 7.39 -1.30
C GLY A 204 1.12 5.87 -1.55
N MET A 205 -0.08 5.37 -1.86
CA MET A 205 -0.30 3.95 -2.19
C MET A 205 0.39 3.55 -3.50
N THR A 206 0.38 4.42 -4.52
CA THR A 206 1.06 4.14 -5.80
C THR A 206 2.57 4.01 -5.67
N ILE A 207 3.19 4.76 -4.74
CA ILE A 207 4.63 4.62 -4.46
C ILE A 207 4.91 3.24 -3.86
N VAL A 208 4.08 2.80 -2.92
CA VAL A 208 4.21 1.46 -2.31
C VAL A 208 4.02 0.36 -3.36
N ASP A 209 3.03 0.50 -4.24
CA ASP A 209 2.78 -0.44 -5.35
C ASP A 209 3.95 -0.50 -6.33
N ALA A 210 4.51 0.64 -6.71
CA ALA A 210 5.70 0.69 -7.57
C ALA A 210 6.89 -0.05 -6.94
N CYS A 211 7.14 0.17 -5.64
CA CYS A 211 8.21 -0.55 -4.93
C CYS A 211 7.92 -2.05 -4.80
N ALA A 212 6.67 -2.44 -4.53
CA ALA A 212 6.27 -3.84 -4.47
C ALA A 212 6.49 -4.56 -5.81
N MET A 213 6.19 -3.91 -6.93
CA MET A 213 6.44 -4.48 -8.27
C MET A 213 7.93 -4.60 -8.61
N MET A 214 8.77 -3.72 -8.09
CA MET A 214 10.23 -3.82 -8.29
C MET A 214 10.85 -4.96 -7.48
N VAL A 215 10.32 -5.22 -6.27
CA VAL A 215 10.89 -6.21 -5.34
C VAL A 215 10.29 -7.61 -5.58
N TYR A 216 9.01 -7.70 -5.90
CA TYR A 216 8.29 -8.96 -6.18
C TYR A 216 7.74 -9.00 -7.61
N PRO A 217 8.60 -9.03 -8.65
CA PRO A 217 8.17 -9.03 -10.05
C PRO A 217 7.42 -10.31 -10.46
N ASP A 218 7.57 -11.39 -9.71
CA ASP A 218 6.96 -12.70 -9.90
C ASP A 218 5.53 -12.81 -9.32
N THR A 219 5.07 -11.83 -8.54
CA THR A 219 3.73 -11.83 -7.91
C THR A 219 2.57 -12.03 -8.89
N PRO A 220 2.56 -11.43 -10.10
CA PRO A 220 1.50 -11.69 -11.08
C PRO A 220 1.44 -13.15 -11.53
N VAL A 221 2.60 -13.81 -11.66
CA VAL A 221 2.68 -15.23 -12.00
C VAL A 221 2.19 -16.07 -10.83
N MET A 222 2.60 -15.74 -9.60
CA MET A 222 2.14 -16.42 -8.38
C MET A 222 0.61 -16.30 -8.15
N LEU A 223 0.03 -15.15 -8.50
CA LEU A 223 -1.42 -14.94 -8.51
C LEU A 223 -2.12 -15.73 -9.60
N ALA A 224 -1.50 -15.86 -10.78
CA ALA A 224 -2.03 -16.67 -11.85
C ALA A 224 -2.05 -18.15 -11.44
N GLN A 225 -0.95 -18.64 -10.88
CA GLN A 225 -0.81 -20.01 -10.35
C GLN A 225 -1.83 -20.34 -9.26
N GLY A 226 -2.01 -19.44 -8.28
CA GLY A 226 -3.01 -19.62 -7.23
C GLY A 226 -4.46 -19.64 -7.72
N ARG A 227 -4.71 -19.09 -8.92
CA ARG A 227 -6.02 -19.09 -9.58
C ARG A 227 -6.25 -20.27 -10.51
N SER A 228 -5.21 -21.04 -10.88
CA SER A 228 -5.31 -22.14 -11.85
C SER A 228 -5.74 -23.49 -11.29
N ILE A 229 -5.97 -23.61 -9.98
CA ILE A 229 -6.44 -24.88 -9.40
C ILE A 229 -7.69 -25.35 -10.15
N LYS A 230 -7.65 -26.63 -10.56
CA LYS A 230 -8.81 -27.30 -11.15
C LYS A 230 -9.88 -27.44 -10.07
N SER A 231 -11.03 -26.81 -10.32
CA SER A 231 -12.25 -26.94 -9.53
C SER A 231 -12.50 -28.40 -9.14
N ASN A 232 -12.48 -28.67 -7.82
CA ASN A 232 -13.08 -29.90 -7.32
C ASN A 232 -14.58 -29.85 -7.59
N SER A 233 -15.10 -30.91 -8.19
CA SER A 233 -16.54 -31.07 -8.36
C SER A 233 -17.15 -31.47 -7.01
N ASP A 234 -17.51 -30.50 -6.19
CA ASP A 234 -18.28 -30.77 -4.98
C ASP A 234 -19.72 -31.16 -5.35
N TRP A 235 -20.06 -32.41 -5.08
CA TRP A 235 -21.40 -32.93 -5.29
C TRP A 235 -22.31 -32.49 -4.14
N SER A 236 -23.19 -31.53 -4.43
CA SER A 236 -24.26 -31.13 -3.50
C SER A 236 -25.56 -31.85 -3.87
N THR A 237 -26.19 -32.52 -2.91
CA THR A 237 -27.48 -33.23 -3.11
C THR A 237 -28.66 -32.30 -3.38
N GLU A 238 -28.54 -31.00 -3.11
CA GLU A 238 -29.61 -30.01 -3.27
C GLU A 238 -29.48 -29.14 -4.54
N THR A 239 -28.27 -28.95 -5.08
CA THR A 239 -28.01 -28.03 -6.22
C THR A 239 -27.26 -28.65 -7.40
N GLY A 240 -26.85 -29.92 -7.33
CA GLY A 240 -26.07 -30.59 -8.38
C GLY A 240 -24.56 -30.33 -8.28
N VAL A 241 -23.81 -30.55 -9.36
CA VAL A 241 -22.37 -30.26 -9.44
C VAL A 241 -22.17 -28.75 -9.46
N LEU A 242 -21.68 -28.18 -8.35
CA LEU A 242 -21.29 -26.79 -8.30
C LEU A 242 -19.81 -26.70 -8.67
N PHE A 243 -19.50 -26.09 -9.81
CA PHE A 243 -18.12 -25.72 -10.14
C PHE A 243 -17.75 -24.49 -9.31
N SER A 244 -17.27 -24.71 -8.09
CA SER A 244 -16.63 -23.64 -7.33
C SER A 244 -15.19 -23.56 -7.82
N PRO A 245 -14.73 -22.42 -8.39
CA PRO A 245 -13.31 -22.22 -8.61
C PRO A 245 -12.64 -22.18 -7.23
N GLU A 246 -11.95 -23.25 -6.86
CA GLU A 246 -11.07 -23.25 -5.71
C GLU A 246 -9.80 -22.47 -6.07
N HIS A 247 -9.31 -21.68 -5.12
CA HIS A 247 -8.06 -20.94 -5.24
C HIS A 247 -7.16 -21.40 -4.12
N MET A 248 -5.84 -21.38 -4.34
CA MET A 248 -4.88 -21.72 -3.29
C MET A 248 -5.15 -20.86 -2.05
N PRO A 249 -5.07 -21.43 -0.84
CA PRO A 249 -5.20 -20.66 0.37
C PRO A 249 -4.16 -19.53 0.36
N GLY A 250 -4.58 -18.31 0.67
CA GLY A 250 -3.72 -17.11 0.64
C GLY A 250 -3.76 -16.31 -0.67
N THR A 251 -4.20 -16.88 -1.81
CA THR A 251 -4.34 -16.14 -3.08
C THR A 251 -5.32 -14.97 -2.96
N GLY A 252 -6.40 -15.14 -2.20
CA GLY A 252 -7.38 -14.08 -1.95
C GLY A 252 -6.76 -12.86 -1.27
N ALA A 253 -5.98 -13.07 -0.19
CA ALA A 253 -5.33 -11.99 0.54
C ALA A 253 -4.33 -11.24 -0.34
N LEU A 254 -3.48 -11.96 -1.07
CA LEU A 254 -2.51 -11.36 -1.98
C LEU A 254 -3.20 -10.56 -3.10
N SER A 255 -4.26 -11.11 -3.69
CA SER A 255 -5.00 -10.44 -4.77
C SER A 255 -5.73 -9.17 -4.32
N SER A 256 -6.08 -9.08 -3.03
CA SER A 256 -6.76 -7.89 -2.47
C SER A 256 -5.81 -6.71 -2.24
N PHE A 257 -4.51 -6.96 -2.07
CA PHE A 257 -3.53 -5.91 -1.80
C PHE A 257 -2.61 -5.62 -2.99
N TRP A 258 -2.47 -6.58 -3.90
CA TRP A 258 -1.70 -6.43 -5.11
C TRP A 258 -2.46 -5.61 -6.16
N ASN A 259 -1.89 -4.46 -6.53
CA ASN A 259 -2.39 -3.65 -7.63
C ASN A 259 -1.27 -3.43 -8.64
N GLU A 260 -1.60 -3.46 -9.93
CA GLU A 260 -0.71 -2.91 -10.96
C GLU A 260 -0.63 -1.39 -10.79
N THR A 261 0.46 -0.78 -11.28
CA THR A 261 0.65 0.67 -11.22
C THR A 261 -0.57 1.41 -11.76
N ALA A 262 -1.22 2.20 -10.91
CA ALA A 262 -2.49 2.88 -11.21
C ALA A 262 -2.41 3.94 -12.34
N LEU A 263 -1.21 4.19 -12.87
CA LEU A 263 -0.95 5.09 -14.00
C LEU A 263 -0.94 4.38 -15.37
N GLY A 264 -1.37 3.12 -15.45
CA GLY A 264 -1.46 2.38 -16.73
C GLY A 264 -0.10 1.81 -17.16
N SER A 265 0.27 1.97 -18.44
CA SER A 265 1.46 1.34 -19.05
C SER A 265 2.83 1.87 -18.58
N LEU A 266 2.86 2.79 -17.61
CA LEU A 266 4.12 3.25 -17.03
C LEU A 266 4.72 2.14 -16.16
N GLY A 267 5.97 1.78 -16.44
CA GLY A 267 6.70 0.82 -15.61
C GLY A 267 6.91 1.35 -14.19
N PRO A 268 7.19 0.46 -13.21
CA PRO A 268 7.22 0.81 -11.79
C PRO A 268 8.25 1.90 -11.46
N PHE A 269 9.39 1.94 -12.15
CA PHE A 269 10.37 3.01 -11.98
C PHE A 269 9.86 4.37 -12.47
N MET A 270 9.13 4.41 -13.59
CA MET A 270 8.56 5.65 -14.12
C MET A 270 7.43 6.16 -13.22
N THR A 271 6.66 5.27 -12.61
CA THR A 271 5.64 5.62 -11.62
C THR A 271 6.22 6.27 -10.37
N LEU A 272 7.43 5.89 -9.96
CA LEU A 272 8.09 6.49 -8.78
C LEU A 272 8.67 7.88 -9.07
N LEU A 273 9.01 8.18 -10.33
CA LEU A 273 9.61 9.45 -10.74
C LEU A 273 8.55 10.56 -10.90
N VAL A 274 7.34 10.20 -11.34
CA VAL A 274 6.20 11.10 -11.53
C VAL A 274 5.60 11.52 -10.19
#